data_AF-A0A210RX60-F1
#
_entry.id   AF-A0A210RX60-F1
#
_cell.length_a   1.000
_cell.length_b   1.000
_cell.length_c   1.000
_cell.angle_alpha   90.00
_cell.angle_beta   90.00
_cell.angle_gamma   90.00
#
_symmetry.space_group_name_H-M   'P 1'
#
loop_
_entity.id
_entity.type
_entity.pdbx_description
1 polymer ?
#
loop_
_entity_poly.entity_id
_entity_poly.type
_entity_poly.pdbx_seq_one_letter_code
_entity_poly.pdbx_strand_id
1 'polypeptide(L)'
;MHLFSENLAVEIASYYRNLALGHGVVPKVFTLVNGEGDQFLFFIDDLGMEKEEEDQFLAYIVKEHDAVSYARGTLVIVEKNQQYIEFAVVDRDDEEAIVCSAELTRDMDDKPIALTEFEKTLVKKSSIVFGKLFEPVSLSEAKIEDFESLWDEMKPKILHRSMGI
;
A
#
# COMPACT_ATOMS: atom_id res chain seq x y z
N MET A 1 -8.33 14.48 8.05
CA MET A 1 -7.36 14.01 7.04
C MET A 1 -6.01 14.66 7.27
N HIS A 2 -5.00 13.87 7.61
CA HIS A 2 -3.66 14.37 7.93
C HIS A 2 -2.82 14.62 6.66
N LEU A 3 -1.85 15.54 6.78
CA LEU A 3 -0.93 15.96 5.73
C LEU A 3 -0.21 14.76 5.07
N PHE A 4 0.24 13.79 5.89
CA PHE A 4 0.92 12.61 5.40
C PHE A 4 0.04 11.73 4.50
N SER A 5 -1.24 11.54 4.83
CA SER A 5 -2.14 10.72 4.02
C SER A 5 -2.42 11.34 2.64
N GLU A 6 -2.60 12.65 2.58
CA GLU A 6 -2.77 13.36 1.30
C GLU A 6 -1.51 13.30 0.45
N ASN A 7 -0.34 13.47 1.07
CA ASN A 7 0.95 13.36 0.39
C ASN A 7 1.18 11.94 -0.14
N LEU A 8 0.92 10.91 0.67
CA LEU A 8 0.98 9.51 0.25
C LEU A 8 0.05 9.25 -0.94
N ALA A 9 -1.17 9.80 -0.92
CA ALA A 9 -2.12 9.61 -2.02
C ALA A 9 -1.58 10.16 -3.36
N VAL A 10 -0.96 11.34 -3.34
CA VAL A 10 -0.36 11.95 -4.54
C VAL A 10 0.89 11.18 -4.98
N GLU A 11 1.73 10.78 -4.04
CA GLU A 11 2.99 10.09 -4.34
C GLU A 11 2.73 8.71 -4.95
N ILE A 12 1.84 7.92 -4.35
CA ILE A 12 1.53 6.57 -4.81
C ILE A 12 0.85 6.59 -6.17
N ALA A 13 -0.03 7.56 -6.44
CA ALA A 13 -0.61 7.76 -7.77
C ALA A 13 0.48 7.99 -8.83
N SER A 14 1.45 8.86 -8.51
CA SER A 14 2.59 9.15 -9.39
C SER A 14 3.48 7.91 -9.57
N TYR A 15 3.71 7.15 -8.50
CA TYR A 15 4.49 5.93 -8.51
C TYR A 15 3.85 4.85 -9.40
N TYR A 16 2.55 4.59 -9.23
CA TYR A 16 1.81 3.65 -10.06
C TYR A 16 1.81 4.04 -11.53
N ARG A 17 1.64 5.33 -11.85
CA ARG A 17 1.73 5.82 -13.23
C ARG A 17 3.10 5.51 -13.84
N ASN A 18 4.18 5.77 -13.10
CA ASN A 18 5.54 5.50 -13.55
C ASN A 18 5.80 4.00 -13.74
N LEU A 19 5.34 3.16 -12.81
CA LEU A 19 5.49 1.71 -12.92
C LEU A 19 4.68 1.13 -14.09
N ALA A 20 3.41 1.52 -14.20
CA ALA A 20 2.54 1.02 -15.26
C ALA A 20 3.03 1.46 -16.65
N LEU A 21 3.19 2.76 -16.87
CA LEU A 21 3.50 3.29 -18.21
C LEU A 21 5.00 3.28 -18.54
N GLY A 22 5.86 3.43 -17.54
CA GLY A 22 7.31 3.44 -17.73
C GLY A 22 7.93 2.05 -17.72
N HIS A 23 7.40 1.13 -16.91
CA HIS A 23 7.98 -0.20 -16.71
C HIS A 23 7.06 -1.36 -17.13
N GLY A 24 5.80 -1.09 -17.48
CA GLY A 24 4.86 -2.12 -17.94
C GLY A 24 4.38 -3.06 -16.84
N VAL A 25 4.53 -2.69 -15.57
CA VAL A 25 4.20 -3.54 -14.41
C VAL A 25 3.20 -2.85 -13.48
N VAL A 26 2.36 -3.66 -12.82
CA VAL A 26 1.37 -3.17 -11.86
C VAL A 26 1.45 -4.03 -10.58
N PRO A 27 2.46 -3.79 -9.73
CA PRO A 27 2.65 -4.59 -8.52
C PRO A 27 1.68 -4.19 -7.42
N LYS A 28 1.46 -5.09 -6.46
CA LYS A 28 0.91 -4.74 -5.15
C LYS A 28 1.97 -4.02 -4.34
N VAL A 29 1.64 -2.82 -3.93
CA VAL A 29 2.53 -1.93 -3.17
C VAL A 29 1.98 -1.81 -1.76
N PHE A 30 2.88 -1.82 -0.79
CA PHE A 30 2.61 -1.36 0.56
C PHE A 30 3.57 -0.23 0.92
N THR A 31 3.05 0.79 1.57
CA THR A 31 3.88 1.85 2.13
C THR A 31 3.31 2.34 3.45
N LEU A 32 4.18 2.78 4.35
CA LEU A 32 3.82 3.40 5.61
C LEU A 32 4.69 4.63 5.84
N VAL A 33 4.19 5.55 6.66
CA VAL A 33 4.93 6.71 7.16
C VAL A 33 4.71 6.87 8.66
N ASN A 34 5.77 7.17 9.40
CA ASN A 34 5.72 7.42 10.85
C ASN A 34 5.56 8.92 11.17
N GLY A 35 5.45 9.27 12.45
CA GLY A 35 5.30 10.67 12.89
C GLY A 35 6.51 11.57 12.61
N GLU A 36 7.68 10.99 12.32
CA GLU A 36 8.90 11.71 11.95
C GLU A 36 9.00 11.96 10.43
N GLY A 37 8.06 11.39 9.66
CA GLY A 37 8.05 11.46 8.20
C GLY A 37 8.90 10.39 7.51
N ASP A 38 9.40 9.39 8.23
CA ASP A 38 10.11 8.26 7.62
C ASP A 38 9.11 7.36 6.91
N GLN A 39 9.31 7.22 5.60
CA GLN A 39 8.46 6.46 4.71
C GLN A 39 9.17 5.23 4.20
N PHE A 40 8.48 4.10 4.29
CA PHE A 40 8.95 2.81 3.80
C PHE A 40 8.00 2.34 2.71
N LEU A 41 8.52 2.00 1.54
CA LEU A 41 7.76 1.48 0.41
C LEU A 41 8.36 0.16 -0.07
N PHE A 42 7.52 -0.86 -0.24
CA PHE A 42 7.93 -2.17 -0.73
C PHE A 42 6.81 -2.88 -1.50
N PHE A 43 7.19 -3.89 -2.27
CA PHE A 43 6.24 -4.76 -2.97
C PHE A 43 5.85 -5.92 -2.07
N ILE A 44 4.57 -6.27 -2.07
CA ILE A 44 4.04 -7.37 -1.25
C ILE A 44 3.73 -8.63 -2.06
N ASP A 45 3.79 -8.56 -3.40
CA ASP A 45 3.60 -9.73 -4.27
C ASP A 45 4.62 -10.83 -4.03
N ASP A 46 5.84 -10.47 -3.61
CA ASP A 46 6.95 -11.41 -3.42
C ASP A 46 6.97 -12.06 -2.02
N LEU A 47 6.05 -11.72 -1.12
CA LEU A 47 6.03 -12.26 0.24
C LEU A 47 5.70 -13.76 0.28
N GLY A 48 4.94 -14.26 -0.70
CA GLY A 48 4.58 -15.68 -0.80
C GLY A 48 3.76 -16.21 0.38
N MET A 49 3.12 -15.31 1.12
CA MET A 49 2.32 -15.62 2.31
C MET A 49 0.84 -15.77 1.97
N GLU A 50 0.14 -16.54 2.80
CA GLU A 50 -1.31 -16.52 2.79
C GLU A 50 -1.83 -15.17 3.30
N LYS A 51 -3.01 -14.75 2.83
CA LYS A 51 -3.55 -13.41 3.09
C LYS A 51 -3.59 -13.03 4.57
N GLU A 52 -4.00 -13.95 5.44
CA GLU A 52 -4.09 -13.69 6.88
C GLU A 52 -2.70 -13.47 7.51
N GLU A 53 -1.69 -14.21 7.06
CA GLU A 53 -0.31 -14.07 7.51
C GLU A 53 0.32 -12.78 6.98
N GLU A 54 0.05 -12.43 5.71
CA GLU A 54 0.44 -11.15 5.13
C GLU A 54 -0.16 -9.98 5.92
N ASP A 55 -1.46 -10.02 6.23
CA ASP A 55 -2.12 -8.96 7.00
C ASP A 55 -1.53 -8.86 8.43
N GLN A 56 -1.18 -9.98 9.06
CA GLN A 56 -0.49 -9.98 10.36
C GLN A 56 0.92 -9.39 10.29
N PHE A 57 1.67 -9.73 9.24
CA PHE A 57 3.01 -9.20 9.01
C PHE A 57 2.98 -7.68 8.77
N LEU A 58 2.05 -7.22 7.92
CA LEU A 58 1.89 -5.80 7.65
C LEU A 58 1.45 -5.02 8.90
N ALA A 59 0.54 -5.57 9.70
CA ALA A 59 0.15 -4.97 10.97
C ALA A 59 1.30 -4.94 11.98
N TYR A 60 2.14 -5.98 12.02
CA TYR A 60 3.38 -5.99 12.80
C TYR A 60 4.31 -4.85 12.39
N ILE A 61 4.57 -4.67 11.09
CA ILE A 61 5.42 -3.57 10.59
C ILE A 61 4.80 -2.20 10.92
N VAL A 62 3.49 -2.02 10.70
CA VAL A 62 2.78 -0.77 11.02
C VAL A 62 2.96 -0.40 12.49
N LYS A 63 2.95 -1.38 13.39
CA LYS A 63 3.20 -1.19 14.82
C LYS A 63 4.66 -0.90 15.12
N GLU A 64 5.58 -1.68 14.54
CA GLU A 64 7.02 -1.59 14.81
C GLU A 64 7.60 -0.22 14.41
N HIS A 65 7.07 0.38 13.34
CA HIS A 65 7.51 1.71 12.87
C HIS A 65 6.70 2.87 13.44
N ASP A 66 5.80 2.61 14.38
CA ASP A 66 4.83 3.59 14.91
C ASP A 66 4.17 4.42 13.78
N ALA A 67 3.67 3.72 12.76
CA ALA A 67 3.12 4.38 11.59
C ALA A 67 1.91 5.26 11.97
N VAL A 68 1.84 6.44 11.37
CA VAL A 68 0.69 7.35 11.47
C VAL A 68 -0.22 7.24 10.25
N SER A 69 0.31 6.82 9.11
CA SER A 69 -0.47 6.49 7.92
C SER A 69 0.18 5.36 7.14
N TYR A 70 -0.63 4.55 6.48
CA TYR A 70 -0.17 3.55 5.52
C TYR A 70 -1.04 3.55 4.28
N ALA A 71 -0.54 2.95 3.22
CA ALA A 71 -1.30 2.71 2.02
C ALA A 71 -0.99 1.34 1.44
N ARG A 72 -2.01 0.72 0.86
CA ARG A 72 -1.90 -0.55 0.16
C ARG A 72 -2.62 -0.45 -1.17
N GLY A 73 -1.94 -0.86 -2.22
CA GLY A 73 -2.45 -0.85 -3.59
C GLY A 73 -2.51 -2.23 -4.20
N THR A 74 -3.47 -2.42 -5.10
CA THR A 74 -3.68 -3.65 -5.85
C THR A 74 -4.24 -3.36 -7.24
N LEU A 75 -4.12 -4.34 -8.13
CA LEU A 75 -4.90 -4.41 -9.35
C LEU A 75 -6.30 -4.95 -9.02
N VAL A 76 -7.34 -4.25 -9.48
CA VAL A 76 -8.75 -4.67 -9.38
C VAL A 76 -9.25 -4.98 -10.78
N ILE A 77 -9.71 -6.21 -11.00
CA ILE A 77 -10.26 -6.66 -12.28
C ILE A 77 -11.77 -6.78 -12.11
N VAL A 78 -12.53 -5.88 -12.72
CA VAL A 78 -14.01 -5.89 -12.66
C VAL A 78 -14.56 -6.76 -13.78
N GLU A 79 -14.07 -6.55 -15.00
CA GLU A 79 -14.38 -7.35 -16.19
C GLU A 79 -13.12 -7.51 -17.06
N LYS A 80 -13.14 -8.43 -18.05
CA LYS A 80 -11.97 -8.68 -18.92
C LYS A 80 -11.41 -7.40 -19.58
N ASN A 81 -12.29 -6.43 -19.86
CA ASN A 81 -11.92 -5.19 -20.54
C ASN A 81 -11.87 -3.98 -19.59
N GLN A 82 -12.10 -4.18 -18.28
CA GLN A 82 -12.11 -3.08 -17.32
C GLN A 82 -11.27 -3.44 -16.08
N GLN A 83 -10.06 -2.90 -16.07
CA GLN A 83 -9.09 -3.08 -15.01
C GLN A 83 -8.81 -1.72 -14.36
N TYR A 84 -8.69 -1.72 -13.04
CA TYR A 84 -8.37 -0.54 -12.26
C TYR A 84 -7.12 -0.79 -11.44
N ILE A 85 -6.28 0.24 -11.32
CA ILE A 85 -5.32 0.31 -10.24
C ILE A 85 -6.02 1.02 -9.10
N GLU A 86 -6.18 0.34 -7.97
CA GLU A 86 -6.79 0.92 -6.78
C GLU A 86 -5.84 0.81 -5.59
N PHE A 87 -5.74 1.89 -4.83
CA PHE A 87 -5.06 1.87 -3.54
C PHE A 87 -5.83 2.69 -2.53
N ALA A 88 -5.75 2.29 -1.27
CA ALA A 88 -6.32 3.08 -0.18
C ALA A 88 -5.22 3.54 0.76
N VAL A 89 -5.31 4.79 1.18
CA VAL A 89 -4.49 5.41 2.22
C VAL A 89 -5.33 5.48 3.49
N VAL A 90 -4.80 4.90 4.55
CA VAL A 90 -5.42 4.81 5.87
C VAL A 90 -4.57 5.63 6.83
N ASP A 91 -5.23 6.56 7.51
CA ASP A 91 -4.65 7.32 8.61
C ASP A 91 -4.97 6.62 9.94
N ARG A 92 -4.11 6.74 10.96
CA ARG A 92 -4.35 6.13 12.28
C ARG A 92 -5.58 6.73 12.96
N ASP A 93 -5.69 8.06 12.94
CA ASP A 93 -6.62 8.83 13.78
C ASP A 93 -7.89 9.29 13.02
N ASP A 94 -7.89 9.23 11.68
CA ASP A 94 -9.07 9.55 10.87
C ASP A 94 -10.09 8.39 10.80
N GLU A 95 -11.39 8.66 10.76
CA GLU A 95 -12.41 7.63 10.53
C GLU A 95 -12.58 7.28 9.04
N GLU A 96 -12.11 8.17 8.16
CA GLU A 96 -12.14 8.01 6.71
C GLU A 96 -10.78 7.54 6.16
N ALA A 97 -10.83 6.89 5.00
CA ALA A 97 -9.68 6.51 4.21
C ALA A 97 -9.80 7.16 2.81
N ILE A 98 -8.66 7.50 2.22
CA ILE A 98 -8.59 8.00 0.85
C ILE A 98 -8.45 6.79 -0.07
N VAL A 99 -9.43 6.53 -0.92
CA VAL A 99 -9.31 5.56 -2.01
C VAL A 99 -8.97 6.31 -3.29
N CYS A 100 -7.91 5.87 -3.95
CA CYS A 100 -7.50 6.37 -5.24
C CYS A 100 -7.68 5.26 -6.28
N SER A 101 -8.39 5.56 -7.37
CA SER A 101 -8.62 4.61 -8.46
C SER A 101 -8.32 5.23 -9.82
N ALA A 102 -7.68 4.47 -10.69
CA ALA A 102 -7.44 4.86 -12.08
C ALA A 102 -7.69 3.67 -13.01
N GLU A 103 -8.37 3.93 -14.13
CA GLU A 103 -8.64 2.93 -15.14
C GLU A 103 -7.38 2.64 -15.96
N LEU A 104 -7.03 1.36 -16.04
CA LEU A 104 -5.86 0.83 -16.73
C LEU A 104 -6.27 0.27 -18.08
N THR A 105 -5.69 0.82 -19.15
CA THR A 105 -5.82 0.26 -20.50
C THR A 105 -4.59 -0.57 -20.84
N ARG A 106 -4.81 -1.79 -21.33
CA ARG A 106 -3.77 -2.69 -21.83
C ARG A 106 -3.93 -2.95 -23.33
N ASP A 107 -2.83 -3.27 -23.99
CA ASP A 107 -2.85 -3.72 -25.39
C ASP A 107 -3.17 -5.23 -25.51
N MET A 108 -3.06 -5.78 -26.72
CA MET A 108 -3.36 -7.19 -27.01
C MET A 108 -2.37 -8.17 -26.35
N ASP A 109 -1.20 -7.69 -25.93
CA ASP A 109 -0.15 -8.46 -25.27
C ASP A 109 -0.20 -8.30 -23.74
N ASP A 110 -1.31 -7.79 -23.21
CA ASP A 110 -1.54 -7.49 -21.79
C ASP A 110 -0.54 -6.45 -21.23
N LYS A 111 0.05 -5.60 -22.07
CA LYS A 111 0.96 -4.55 -21.62
C LYS A 111 0.18 -3.28 -21.26
N PRO A 112 0.43 -2.64 -20.11
CA PRO A 112 -0.10 -1.31 -19.81
C PRO A 112 0.29 -0.29 -20.88
N ILE A 113 -0.70 0.40 -21.46
CA ILE A 113 -0.49 1.44 -22.48
C ILE A 113 -1.10 2.79 -22.13
N ALA A 114 -2.11 2.83 -21.25
CA ALA A 114 -2.66 4.07 -20.74
C ALA A 114 -3.21 3.89 -19.33
N LEU A 115 -3.23 5.00 -18.58
CA LEU A 115 -3.78 5.08 -17.24
C LEU A 115 -4.48 6.43 -17.11
N THR A 116 -5.71 6.46 -16.61
CA THR A 116 -6.41 7.73 -16.34
C THR A 116 -5.74 8.49 -15.19
N GLU A 117 -6.23 9.70 -14.89
CA GLU A 117 -5.91 10.33 -13.61
C GLU A 117 -6.50 9.50 -12.47
N PHE A 118 -5.82 9.47 -11.33
CA PHE A 118 -6.34 8.84 -10.13
C PHE A 118 -7.42 9.72 -9.51
N GLU A 119 -8.64 9.20 -9.44
CA GLU A 119 -9.74 9.84 -8.75
C GLU A 119 -9.66 9.52 -7.26
N LYS A 120 -9.69 10.56 -6.42
CA LYS A 120 -9.69 10.45 -4.96
C LYS A 120 -11.13 10.43 -4.44
N THR A 121 -11.45 9.41 -3.65
CA THR A 121 -12.74 9.29 -2.96
C THR A 121 -12.51 9.06 -1.47
N LEU A 122 -13.29 9.72 -0.62
CA LEU A 122 -13.31 9.45 0.81
C LEU A 122 -14.32 8.37 1.11
N VAL A 123 -13.90 7.35 1.83
CA VAL A 123 -14.75 6.24 2.27
C VAL A 123 -14.50 5.95 3.74
N LYS A 124 -15.44 5.27 4.40
CA LYS A 124 -15.24 4.87 5.79
C LYS A 124 -14.09 3.86 5.87
N LYS A 125 -13.17 4.05 6.84
CA LYS A 125 -12.07 3.11 7.06
C LYS A 125 -12.56 1.67 7.23
N SER A 126 -13.72 1.48 7.87
CA SER A 126 -14.34 0.18 8.09
C SER A 126 -14.81 -0.55 6.83
N SER A 127 -14.95 0.14 5.68
CA SER A 127 -15.27 -0.51 4.40
C SER A 127 -14.03 -0.98 3.63
N ILE A 128 -12.83 -0.62 4.07
CA ILE A 128 -11.58 -1.07 3.44
C ILE A 128 -11.21 -2.44 4.01
N VAL A 129 -11.03 -3.43 3.13
CA VAL A 129 -10.69 -4.82 3.50
C VAL A 129 -9.43 -4.88 4.38
N PHE A 130 -8.46 -4.01 4.10
CA PHE A 130 -7.20 -3.88 4.84
C PHE A 130 -7.17 -2.62 5.72
N GLY A 131 -8.32 -2.06 6.08
CA GLY A 131 -8.42 -0.81 6.88
C GLY A 131 -8.07 -0.98 8.36
N LYS A 132 -7.70 -2.19 8.78
CA LYS A 132 -7.60 -2.61 10.18
C LYS A 132 -6.17 -2.88 10.65
N LEU A 133 -5.14 -2.48 9.89
CA LEU A 133 -3.75 -2.78 10.27
C LEU A 133 -3.27 -2.01 11.52
N PHE A 134 -4.04 -1.01 11.96
CA PHE A 134 -3.84 -0.35 13.25
C PHE A 134 -4.52 -1.07 14.43
N GLU A 135 -5.40 -2.04 14.17
CA GLU A 135 -6.01 -2.82 15.25
C GLU A 135 -4.93 -3.68 15.94
N PRO A 136 -5.00 -3.87 17.27
CA PRO A 136 -4.01 -4.67 17.98
C PRO A 136 -3.95 -6.10 17.44
N VAL A 137 -2.75 -6.54 17.05
CA VAL A 137 -2.50 -7.93 16.68
C VAL A 137 -1.82 -8.66 17.83
N SER A 138 -2.40 -9.78 18.23
CA SER A 138 -1.83 -10.68 19.24
C SER A 138 -0.98 -11.74 18.54
N LEU A 139 0.34 -11.56 18.55
CA LEU A 139 1.30 -12.51 18.00
C LEU A 139 2.00 -13.29 19.13
N SER A 140 2.33 -14.56 18.89
CA SER A 140 3.23 -15.31 19.77
C SER A 140 4.67 -14.81 19.61
N GLU A 141 5.51 -15.04 20.63
CA GLU A 141 6.94 -14.66 20.57
C GLU A 141 7.64 -15.26 19.34
N ALA A 142 7.43 -16.55 19.06
CA ALA A 142 7.96 -17.19 17.87
C ALA A 142 7.53 -16.49 16.56
N LYS A 143 6.28 -16.01 16.49
CA LYS A 143 5.78 -15.32 15.30
C LYS A 143 6.38 -13.93 15.13
N ILE A 144 6.68 -13.26 16.25
CA ILE A 144 7.40 -11.99 16.26
C ILE A 144 8.82 -12.20 15.74
N GLU A 145 9.54 -13.21 16.24
CA GLU A 145 10.90 -13.54 15.77
C GLU A 145 10.93 -13.88 14.27
N ASP A 146 9.94 -14.61 13.76
CA ASP A 146 9.80 -14.91 12.33
C ASP A 146 9.62 -13.63 11.49
N PHE A 147 8.74 -12.72 11.95
CA PHE A 147 8.46 -11.46 11.25
C PHE A 147 9.61 -10.46 11.34
N GLU A 148 10.32 -10.39 12.47
CA GLU A 148 11.56 -9.61 12.61
C GLU A 148 12.61 -10.06 11.61
N SER A 149 12.84 -11.39 11.54
CA SER A 149 13.81 -11.98 10.62
C SER A 149 13.46 -11.65 9.17
N LEU A 150 12.18 -11.81 8.79
CA LEU A 150 11.72 -11.46 7.46
C LEU A 150 11.89 -9.96 7.17
N TRP A 151 11.55 -9.10 8.13
CA TRP A 151 11.69 -7.66 7.97
C TRP A 151 13.14 -7.25 7.75
N ASP A 152 14.09 -7.85 8.47
CA ASP A 152 15.51 -7.61 8.28
C ASP A 152 16.02 -8.09 6.92
N GLU A 153 15.48 -9.18 6.38
CA GLU A 153 15.77 -9.63 5.01
C GLU A 153 15.20 -8.69 3.93
N MET A 154 14.06 -8.06 4.21
CA MET A 154 13.39 -7.13 3.29
C MET A 154 14.01 -5.74 3.32
N LYS A 155 14.45 -5.24 4.49
CA LYS A 155 15.00 -3.89 4.68
C LYS A 155 15.98 -3.43 3.58
N PRO A 156 16.94 -4.24 3.10
CA PRO A 156 17.87 -3.80 2.05
C PRO A 156 17.20 -3.55 0.68
N LYS A 157 15.99 -4.10 0.47
CA LYS A 157 15.24 -4.05 -0.78
C LYS A 157 14.11 -3.01 -0.75
N ILE A 158 13.82 -2.43 0.42
CA ILE A 158 12.77 -1.43 0.55
C ILE A 158 13.28 -0.06 0.12
N LEU A 159 12.38 0.72 -0.45
CA LEU A 159 12.62 2.12 -0.72
C LEU A 159 12.33 2.91 0.57
N HIS A 160 13.39 3.39 1.22
CA HIS A 160 13.28 4.23 2.42
C HIS A 160 13.55 5.70 2.06
N ARG A 161 12.65 6.60 2.47
CA ARG A 161 12.70 8.04 2.17
C ARG A 161 12.17 8.84 3.35
N SER A 162 12.58 10.11 3.45
CA SER A 162 11.97 11.06 4.37
C SER A 162 10.97 11.93 3.61
N MET A 163 9.73 11.98 4.08
CA MET A 163 8.71 12.91 3.60
C MET A 163 8.99 14.28 4.22
N GLY A 164 9.50 15.20 3.41
CA GLY A 164 9.64 16.59 3.82
C GLY A 164 8.29 17.18 4.22
N ILE A 165 8.21 17.75 5.42
CA ILE A 165 7.05 18.52 5.92
C ILE A 165 7.06 19.91 5.29
#